data_AF-A0A0Q5R2X8-F1
#
_entry.id   AF-A0A0Q5R2X8-F1
#
_cell.length_a   1.000
_cell.length_b   1.000
_cell.length_c   1.000
_cell.angle_alpha   90.00
_cell.angle_beta   90.00
_cell.angle_gamma   90.00
#
_symmetry.space_group_name_H-M   'P 1'
#
loop_
_entity.id
_entity.type
_entity.pdbx_description
1 polymer ?
#
loop_
_entity_poly.entity_id
_entity_poly.type
_entity_poly.pdbx_seq_one_letter_code
_entity_poly.pdbx_strand_id
1 'polypeptide(L)'
;MGLLASNIANASTPGFKAKDLDFQVALQAAEGPGGLSAAGIGNAVKYRNPMSPSMDGNTVELSTEQTAFAENAVQYQTTLSFLNGRINTLTRALRGE
;
A
#
# COMPACT_ATOMS: atom_id res chain seq x y z
N MET A 1 1.77 -3.38 -0.01
CA MET A 1 3.23 -3.47 -0.20
C MET A 1 3.68 -3.75 -1.63
N GLY A 2 2.90 -4.43 -2.48
CA GLY A 2 3.35 -4.77 -3.85
C GLY A 2 3.65 -3.59 -4.77
N LEU A 3 2.88 -2.50 -4.70
CA LEU A 3 3.09 -1.32 -5.55
C LEU A 3 4.39 -0.57 -5.21
N LEU A 4 4.61 -0.26 -3.92
CA LEU A 4 5.84 0.37 -3.45
C LEU A 4 7.07 -0.49 -3.74
N ALA A 5 6.98 -1.81 -3.50
CA ALA A 5 8.06 -2.74 -3.82
C ALA A 5 8.37 -2.78 -5.32
N SER A 6 7.33 -2.74 -6.17
CA SER A 6 7.49 -2.66 -7.62
C SER A 6 8.14 -1.35 -8.06
N ASN A 7 7.76 -0.22 -7.49
CA ASN A 7 8.39 1.07 -7.78
C ASN A 7 9.88 1.05 -7.39
N ILE A 8 10.20 0.60 -6.16
CA ILE A 8 11.59 0.48 -5.67
C ILE A 8 12.43 -0.42 -6.58
N ALA A 9 11.90 -1.58 -6.99
CA ALA A 9 12.61 -2.51 -7.87
C ALA A 9 12.93 -1.92 -9.25
N ASN A 10 12.10 -0.99 -9.74
CA ASN A 10 12.27 -0.34 -11.04
C ASN A 10 12.86 1.08 -10.92
N ALA A 11 13.41 1.46 -9.75
CA ALA A 11 14.01 2.78 -9.54
C ALA A 11 15.23 3.05 -10.44
N SER A 12 15.85 2.01 -10.99
CA SER A 12 16.97 2.12 -11.94
C SER A 12 16.58 1.76 -13.37
N THR A 13 15.27 1.68 -13.66
CA THR A 13 14.76 1.33 -15.00
C THR A 13 14.42 2.62 -15.76
N PRO A 14 15.11 2.91 -16.88
CA PRO A 14 14.83 4.10 -17.69
C PRO A 14 13.37 4.15 -18.16
N GLY A 15 12.75 5.33 -18.10
CA GLY A 15 11.37 5.55 -18.54
C GLY A 15 10.28 4.92 -17.66
N PHE A 16 10.61 4.37 -16.48
CA PHE A 16 9.62 3.75 -15.61
C PHE A 16 8.69 4.80 -14.97
N LYS A 17 7.39 4.47 -14.92
CA LYS A 17 6.35 5.31 -14.35
C LYS A 17 5.85 4.77 -13.01
N ALA A 18 6.15 5.49 -11.93
CA ALA A 18 5.72 5.15 -10.58
C ALA A 18 4.19 5.12 -10.51
N LYS A 19 3.65 4.08 -9.88
CA LYS A 19 2.22 3.92 -9.67
C LYS A 19 1.88 4.08 -8.21
N ASP A 20 0.70 4.63 -7.96
CA ASP A 20 0.12 4.78 -6.63
C ASP A 20 -1.33 4.32 -6.61
N LEU A 21 -1.86 4.05 -5.42
CA LEU A 21 -3.24 3.66 -5.22
C LEU A 21 -3.98 4.75 -4.46
N ASP A 22 -5.03 5.27 -5.10
CA ASP A 22 -5.98 6.16 -4.46
C ASP A 22 -6.88 5.35 -3.52
N PHE A 23 -6.55 5.34 -2.23
CA PHE A 23 -7.26 4.53 -1.24
C PHE A 23 -8.74 4.89 -1.14
N GLN A 24 -9.10 6.16 -1.31
CA GLN A 24 -10.51 6.58 -1.22
C GLN A 24 -11.32 5.98 -2.37
N VAL A 25 -10.78 6.04 -3.59
CA VAL A 25 -11.41 5.41 -4.76
C VAL A 25 -11.45 3.89 -4.63
N ALA A 26 -10.37 3.28 -4.13
CA ALA A 26 -10.29 1.84 -3.90
C ALA A 26 -11.30 1.36 -2.84
N LEU A 27 -11.47 2.12 -1.75
CA LEU A 27 -12.43 1.83 -0.69
C LEU A 27 -13.87 1.97 -1.19
N GLN A 28 -14.17 3.05 -1.92
CA GLN A 28 -15.49 3.23 -2.53
C GLN A 28 -15.82 2.10 -3.51
N ALA A 29 -14.84 1.63 -4.27
CA ALA A 29 -15.01 0.48 -5.16
C ALA A 29 -15.23 -0.83 -4.39
N ALA A 30 -14.63 -0.99 -3.21
CA ALA A 30 -14.79 -2.16 -2.35
C ALA A 30 -16.15 -2.20 -1.63
N GLU A 31 -16.68 -1.03 -1.27
CA GLU A 31 -17.99 -0.88 -0.60
C GLU A 31 -19.17 -0.97 -1.58
N GLY A 32 -18.91 -0.88 -2.89
CA GLY A 32 -19.92 -0.94 -3.95
C GLY A 32 -20.56 -2.34 -4.13
N PRO A 33 -21.70 -2.41 -4.84
CA PRO A 33 -22.35 -3.67 -5.17
C PRO A 33 -21.45 -4.50 -6.10
N GLY A 34 -20.84 -5.55 -5.54
CA GLY A 34 -19.79 -6.34 -6.20
C GLY A 34 -18.58 -6.62 -5.30
N GLY A 35 -18.48 -5.93 -4.16
CA GLY A 35 -17.40 -6.13 -3.19
C GLY A 35 -16.02 -5.80 -3.76
N LEU A 36 -14.98 -6.27 -3.06
CA LEU A 36 -13.60 -6.06 -3.47
C LEU A 36 -13.29 -6.82 -4.78
N SER A 37 -13.41 -6.15 -5.92
CA SER A 37 -13.08 -6.70 -7.24
C SER A 37 -11.72 -6.22 -7.73
N ALA A 38 -10.96 -7.11 -8.40
CA ALA A 38 -9.67 -6.76 -8.99
C ALA A 38 -9.79 -5.63 -10.02
N ALA A 39 -10.90 -5.57 -10.75
CA ALA A 39 -11.20 -4.51 -11.70
C ALA A 39 -11.43 -3.15 -11.00
N GLY A 40 -12.15 -3.15 -9.87
CA GLY A 40 -12.38 -1.95 -9.07
C GLY A 40 -11.10 -1.38 -8.46
N ILE A 41 -10.23 -2.27 -7.93
CA ILE A 41 -8.91 -1.88 -7.43
C ILE A 41 -8.03 -1.37 -8.59
N GLY A 42 -8.07 -2.03 -9.75
CA GLY A 42 -7.29 -1.63 -10.93
C GLY A 42 -7.58 -0.20 -11.39
N ASN A 43 -8.83 0.26 -11.30
CA ASN A 43 -9.21 1.64 -11.62
C ASN A 43 -8.71 2.68 -10.60
N ALA A 44 -8.42 2.26 -9.37
CA ALA A 44 -7.87 3.13 -8.33
C ALA A 44 -6.35 3.31 -8.43
N VAL A 45 -5.66 2.45 -9.20
CA VAL A 45 -4.22 2.57 -9.44
C VAL A 45 -3.97 3.62 -10.52
N LYS A 46 -3.26 4.69 -10.16
CA LYS A 46 -2.93 5.81 -11.05
C LYS A 46 -1.42 6.02 -11.12
N TYR A 47 -0.96 6.70 -12.16
CA TYR A 47 0.43 7.17 -12.20
C TYR A 47 0.60 8.32 -11.22
N ARG A 48 1.70 8.29 -10.46
CA ARG A 48 2.06 9.38 -9.55
C ARG A 48 2.65 10.53 -10.36
N ASN A 49 2.34 11.76 -9.96
CA ASN A 49 3.00 12.95 -10.51
C ASN A 49 4.35 13.14 -9.77
N PRO A 50 5.50 13.03 -10.45
CA PRO A 50 6.80 13.18 -9.81
C PRO A 50 7.06 14.63 -9.40
N MET A 51 7.70 14.83 -8.26
CA MET A 51 8.18 16.16 -7.84
C MET A 51 9.52 16.50 -8.50
N SER A 52 10.35 15.47 -8.73
CA SER A 52 11.65 15.61 -9.40
C SER A 52 11.90 14.43 -10.34
N PRO A 53 11.44 14.49 -11.60
CA PRO A 53 11.71 13.42 -12.56
C PRO A 53 13.20 13.31 -12.87
N SER A 54 13.68 12.08 -13.03
CA SER A 54 15.05 11.80 -13.45
C SER A 54 15.27 12.19 -14.92
N MET A 55 16.52 12.48 -15.30
CA MET A 55 16.89 12.87 -16.67
C MET A 55 16.60 11.79 -17.72
N ASP A 56 16.49 10.52 -17.30
CA ASP A 56 16.17 9.37 -18.13
C ASP A 56 14.66 9.10 -18.28
N GLY A 57 13.81 10.00 -17.78
CA GLY A 57 12.36 9.87 -17.81
C GLY A 57 11.79 8.90 -16.78
N ASN A 58 12.61 8.39 -15.85
CA ASN A 58 12.11 7.68 -14.69
C ASN A 58 11.44 8.68 -13.71
N THR A 59 10.29 8.28 -13.19
CA THR A 59 9.48 9.08 -12.25
C THR A 59 9.52 8.52 -10.82
N VAL A 60 10.28 7.45 -10.58
CA VAL A 60 10.46 6.85 -9.27
C VAL A 60 11.45 7.65 -8.44
N GLU A 61 11.00 8.08 -7.27
CA GLU A 61 11.82 8.77 -6.28
C GLU A 61 12.21 7.78 -5.18
N LEU A 62 13.40 7.17 -5.30
CA LEU A 62 13.80 6.03 -4.47
C LEU A 62 13.73 6.31 -2.95
N SER A 63 14.20 7.47 -2.50
CA SER A 63 14.15 7.85 -1.08
C SER A 63 12.71 7.93 -0.58
N THR A 64 11.83 8.58 -1.33
CA THR A 64 10.40 8.70 -1.02
C THR A 64 9.72 7.33 -0.95
N GLU A 65 10.01 6.44 -1.91
CA GLU A 65 9.43 5.09 -1.91
C GLU A 65 9.95 4.23 -0.74
N GLN A 66 11.24 4.34 -0.39
CA GLN A 66 11.83 3.63 0.75
C GLN A 66 11.21 4.08 2.08
N THR A 67 11.03 5.39 2.28
CA THR A 67 10.37 5.93 3.46
C THR A 67 8.92 5.43 3.55
N ALA A 68 8.16 5.55 2.46
CA ALA A 68 6.77 5.07 2.43
C ALA A 68 6.68 3.55 2.68
N PHE A 69 7.65 2.77 2.17
CA PHE A 69 7.70 1.33 2.43
C PHE A 69 7.99 1.03 3.90
N ALA A 70 8.94 1.73 4.52
CA ALA A 70 9.26 1.56 5.93
C ALA A 70 8.07 1.92 6.84
N GLU A 71 7.40 3.04 6.56
CA GLU A 71 6.19 3.46 7.29
C GLU A 71 5.09 2.41 7.23
N ASN A 72 4.79 1.90 6.03
CA ASN A 72 3.77 0.85 5.86
C ASN A 72 4.16 -0.47 6.55
N ALA A 73 5.44 -0.82 6.55
CA ALA A 73 5.94 -2.01 7.24
C ALA A 73 5.75 -1.90 8.76
N VAL A 74 6.09 -0.75 9.34
CA VAL A 74 5.90 -0.47 10.77
C VAL A 74 4.41 -0.49 11.12
N GLN A 75 3.56 0.20 10.33
CA GLN A 75 2.12 0.23 10.56
C GLN A 75 1.49 -1.16 10.51
N TYR A 76 1.92 -2.01 9.57
CA TYR A 76 1.47 -3.39 9.47
C TYR A 76 1.87 -4.19 10.71
N GLN A 77 3.12 -4.10 11.15
CA GLN A 77 3.60 -4.76 12.36
C GLN A 77 2.79 -4.33 13.59
N THR A 78 2.57 -3.02 13.76
CA THR A 78 1.76 -2.48 14.86
C THR A 78 0.32 -2.98 14.83
N THR A 79 -0.30 -3.02 13.65
CA THR A 79 -1.67 -3.51 13.47
C THR A 79 -1.77 -4.99 13.86
N LEU A 80 -0.79 -5.82 13.48
CA LEU A 80 -0.73 -7.22 13.90
C LEU A 80 -0.55 -7.36 15.41
N SER A 81 0.26 -6.51 16.05
CA SER A 81 0.39 -6.52 17.51
C SER A 81 -0.94 -6.21 18.20
N PHE A 82 -1.70 -5.21 17.71
CA PHE A 82 -3.03 -4.91 18.23
C PHE A 82 -4.03 -6.04 18.02
N LEU A 83 -4.01 -6.66 16.83
CA LEU A 83 -4.89 -7.79 16.52
C LEU A 83 -4.61 -8.98 17.44
N ASN A 84 -3.34 -9.33 17.64
CA ASN A 84 -2.94 -10.38 18.59
C ASN A 84 -3.41 -10.07 20.02
N GLY A 85 -3.24 -8.81 20.47
CA GLY A 85 -3.76 -8.37 21.76
C GLY A 85 -5.27 -8.58 21.89
N ARG A 86 -6.04 -8.17 20.87
CA ARG A 86 -7.50 -8.33 20.85
C ARG A 86 -7.93 -9.80 20.84
N ILE A 87 -7.29 -10.64 20.05
CA ILE A 87 -7.55 -12.09 20.00
C ILE A 87 -7.28 -12.73 21.36
N ASN A 88 -6.19 -12.36 22.01
CA ASN A 88 -5.85 -12.87 23.34
C ASN A 88 -6.90 -12.46 24.38
N THR A 89 -7.36 -11.21 24.37
CA THR A 89 -8.45 -10.75 25.25
C THR A 89 -9.75 -11.52 25.00
N LEU A 90 -10.14 -11.73 23.74
CA LEU A 90 -11.34 -12.51 23.41
C LEU A 90 -11.21 -13.98 23.83
N THR A 91 -10.04 -14.57 23.61
CA THR A 91 -9.75 -15.97 24.00
C THR A 91 -9.85 -16.16 25.51
N ARG A 92 -9.33 -15.21 26.31
CA ARG A 92 -9.45 -15.23 27.77
C ARG A 92 -10.90 -15.14 28.23
N ALA A 93 -11.65 -14.17 27.68
CA ALA A 93 -13.07 -13.99 27.99
C ALA A 93 -13.93 -15.22 27.65
N LEU A 94 -13.62 -15.93 26.55
CA LEU A 94 -14.30 -17.17 26.18
C LEU A 94 -13.91 -18.36 27.05
N ARG A 95 -12.68 -18.39 27.57
CA ARG A 95 -12.20 -19.43 28.48
C ARG A 95 -12.69 -19.24 29.93
N GLY A 96 -13.19 -18.05 30.25
CA GLY A 96 -13.74 -17.73 31.58
C GLY A 96 -12.68 -17.29 32.60
N GLU A 97 -11.52 -16.81 32.12
CA GLU A 97 -10.48 -16.18 32.95
C GLU A 97 -10.52 -14.64 32.86
#